data_AF-A0A0K8RS58-F1
#
_entry.id   AF-A0A0K8RS58-F1
#
_cell.length_a   1.000
_cell.length_b   1.000
_cell.length_c   1.000
_cell.angle_alpha   90.00
_cell.angle_beta   90.00
_cell.angle_gamma   90.00
#
_symmetry.space_group_name_H-M   'P 1'
#
loop_
_entity.id
_entity.type
_entity.pdbx_description
1 polymer ?
#
loop_
_entity_poly.entity_id
_entity_poly.type
_entity_poly.pdbx_seq_one_letter_code
_entity_poly.pdbx_strand_id
1 'polypeptide(L)'
;MPRHNFSKIHTFSDIWYPGERCLVPSPDNEKLCEASIKSITVDENGKSFAVILYSDFQERKVPLKRLQEIKPVKDCSRNFIFDDEDLEKPYFPDRKFPSSAVAFRLSENGDSIPYTINRYLRDYQREGAQFLYGHFIQGRGCILGDDMGLGKTVQVISFLAAVLHKKGTREDIENNMPEFLLRNLKKEPPPSVAKKMFLIVAPLSVLYNWRDELDTWGYFRVTILHGNKKDDELIRVKQRKCEIALTTYETLRLCLDELNSLEWSAVIVDEAHRIKNPKARVTEVMKALKCNVRIGLTGTILQNNMKELWCVMDWAVPGLL
;
A
#
# COMPACT_ATOMS: atom_id res chain seq x y z
N MET A 1 0.70 39.88 -24.30
CA MET A 1 0.76 40.65 -23.02
C MET A 1 -0.56 41.38 -22.85
N PRO A 2 -1.11 41.61 -21.63
CA PRO A 2 -0.90 41.03 -20.29
C PRO A 2 -2.16 40.25 -19.79
N ARG A 3 -2.03 39.16 -19.01
CA ARG A 3 -2.05 38.97 -17.53
C ARG A 3 -3.43 39.02 -16.81
N HIS A 4 -3.76 37.86 -16.23
CA HIS A 4 -4.36 37.59 -14.90
C HIS A 4 -5.75 38.14 -14.52
N ASN A 5 -6.74 37.27 -14.28
CA ASN A 5 -6.96 36.64 -12.95
C ASN A 5 -8.13 35.62 -12.94
N PHE A 6 -7.86 34.43 -12.36
CA PHE A 6 -8.83 33.51 -11.74
C PHE A 6 -9.54 34.27 -10.58
N SER A 7 -10.77 34.03 -10.13
CA SER A 7 -11.55 32.80 -9.94
C SER A 7 -13.03 33.18 -9.70
N LYS A 8 -13.99 32.43 -10.25
CA LYS A 8 -15.39 32.43 -9.79
C LYS A 8 -15.61 31.15 -8.99
N ILE A 9 -15.82 31.27 -7.68
CA ILE A 9 -16.33 30.20 -6.83
C ILE A 9 -17.80 30.54 -6.53
N HIS A 10 -18.70 29.62 -6.89
CA HIS A 10 -20.14 29.73 -6.65
C HIS A 10 -20.44 29.76 -5.14
N THR A 11 -21.15 30.80 -4.69
CA THR A 11 -21.76 30.93 -3.36
C THR A 11 -23.10 30.19 -3.31
N PHE A 12 -23.22 29.19 -2.42
CA PHE A 12 -24.50 28.59 -2.03
C PHE A 12 -25.04 29.32 -0.77
N SER A 13 -26.24 29.91 -0.91
CA SER A 13 -27.28 30.32 0.08
C SER A 13 -26.95 30.76 1.52
N ASP A 14 -27.10 32.07 1.80
CA ASP A 14 -27.17 32.73 3.13
C ASP A 14 -28.57 32.56 3.81
N ILE A 15 -28.97 31.36 4.23
CA ILE A 15 -30.24 31.18 4.99
C ILE A 15 -29.96 30.40 6.28
N TRP A 16 -30.13 31.06 7.43
CA TRP A 16 -29.88 30.52 8.76
C TRP A 16 -31.17 30.31 9.54
N TYR A 17 -31.23 29.29 10.41
CA TYR A 17 -32.40 28.95 11.22
C TYR A 17 -32.10 28.95 12.74
N PRO A 18 -33.07 29.31 13.60
CA PRO A 18 -32.94 29.15 15.06
C PRO A 18 -32.67 27.68 15.44
N GLY A 19 -31.62 27.44 16.20
CA GLY A 19 -31.14 26.11 16.63
C GLY A 19 -29.88 25.64 15.89
N GLU A 20 -29.48 26.30 14.80
CA GLU A 20 -28.27 25.93 14.06
C GLU A 20 -26.99 26.31 14.80
N ARG A 21 -25.96 25.48 14.64
CA ARG A 21 -24.63 25.71 15.20
C ARG A 21 -23.76 26.44 14.19
N CYS A 22 -23.06 27.47 14.64
CA CYS A 22 -22.26 28.36 13.81
C CYS A 22 -20.91 28.64 14.47
N LEU A 23 -19.91 29.00 13.67
CA LEU A 23 -18.62 29.48 14.16
C LEU A 23 -18.62 31.01 14.21
N VAL A 24 -18.23 31.57 15.36
CA VAL A 24 -18.23 33.02 15.63
C VAL A 24 -16.92 33.41 16.30
N PRO A 25 -16.29 34.54 15.94
CA PRO A 25 -15.08 35.01 16.62
C PRO A 25 -15.34 35.28 18.11
N SER A 26 -14.48 34.75 18.97
CA SER A 26 -14.55 34.95 20.41
C SER A 26 -14.28 36.41 20.78
N PRO A 27 -14.94 36.93 21.83
CA PRO A 27 -14.80 38.32 22.23
C PRO A 27 -13.41 38.67 22.77
N ASP A 28 -12.65 37.68 23.25
CA ASP A 28 -11.41 37.92 23.99
C ASP A 28 -10.14 37.64 23.18
N ASN A 29 -10.20 36.85 22.10
CA ASN A 29 -8.99 36.33 21.43
C ASN A 29 -9.06 36.23 19.90
N GLU A 30 -10.09 36.76 19.24
CA GLU A 30 -10.32 36.65 17.78
C GLU A 30 -10.33 35.21 17.21
N LYS A 31 -10.27 34.18 18.07
CA LYS A 31 -10.36 32.76 17.68
C LYS A 31 -11.81 32.38 17.46
N LEU A 32 -12.09 31.58 16.43
CA LEU A 32 -13.44 31.09 16.13
C LEU A 32 -13.89 30.09 17.21
N CYS A 33 -15.06 30.33 17.80
CA CYS A 33 -15.73 29.49 18.78
C CYS A 33 -17.07 28.99 18.27
N GLU A 34 -17.48 27.78 18.69
CA GLU A 34 -18.77 27.19 18.35
C GLU A 34 -19.88 27.80 19.21
N ALA A 35 -20.96 28.23 18.56
CA ALA A 35 -22.09 28.87 19.22
C ALA A 35 -23.41 28.53 18.52
N SER A 36 -24.53 28.64 19.24
CA SER A 36 -25.86 28.26 18.74
C SER A 36 -26.75 29.47 18.49
N ILE A 37 -27.48 29.48 17.37
CA ILE A 37 -28.38 30.57 16.99
C ILE A 37 -29.68 30.44 17.77
N LYS A 38 -30.03 31.41 18.60
CA LYS A 38 -31.26 31.40 19.42
C LYS A 38 -32.44 32.03 18.68
N SER A 39 -32.21 33.14 17.99
CA SER A 39 -33.22 33.82 17.17
C SER A 39 -32.57 34.75 16.16
N ILE A 40 -33.29 35.07 15.09
CA ILE A 40 -32.85 36.01 14.06
C ILE A 40 -33.80 37.21 14.10
N THR A 41 -33.22 38.39 14.23
CA THR A 41 -33.95 39.67 14.32
C THR A 41 -33.51 40.60 13.21
N VAL A 42 -34.45 41.33 12.60
CA VAL A 42 -34.16 42.31 11.56
C VAL A 42 -34.35 43.70 12.15
N ASP A 43 -33.33 44.56 12.04
CA ASP A 43 -33.45 45.97 12.44
C ASP A 43 -34.27 46.76 11.40
N GLU A 44 -34.80 47.91 11.81
CA GLU A 44 -35.63 48.83 10.99
C GLU A 44 -34.99 49.27 9.67
N ASN A 45 -33.66 49.12 9.54
CA ASN A 45 -32.88 49.40 8.32
C ASN A 45 -32.71 48.17 7.38
N GLY A 46 -33.47 47.09 7.59
CA GLY A 46 -33.43 45.89 6.75
C GLY A 46 -32.16 45.04 6.89
N LYS A 47 -31.38 45.24 7.97
CA LYS A 47 -30.18 44.43 8.28
C LYS A 47 -30.55 43.33 9.27
N SER A 48 -30.25 42.09 8.91
CA SER A 48 -30.50 40.90 9.72
C SER A 48 -29.36 40.61 10.69
N PHE A 49 -29.71 40.37 11.96
CA PHE A 49 -28.82 40.01 13.06
C PHE A 49 -29.24 38.68 13.67
N ALA A 50 -28.26 37.87 14.11
CA ALA A 50 -28.51 36.66 14.89
C ALA A 50 -28.18 36.91 16.36
N VAL A 51 -29.08 36.48 17.26
CA VAL A 51 -28.80 36.35 18.69
C VAL A 51 -28.18 34.98 18.91
N ILE A 52 -26.94 34.95 19.39
CA ILE A 52 -26.12 33.75 19.50
C ILE A 52 -25.81 33.48 20.96
N LEU A 53 -25.95 32.21 21.36
CA LEU A 53 -25.56 31.69 22.66
C LEU A 53 -24.22 30.96 22.54
N TYR A 54 -23.19 31.50 23.19
CA TYR A 54 -21.86 30.89 23.27
C TYR A 54 -21.83 29.74 24.27
N SER A 55 -20.80 28.89 24.20
CA SER A 55 -20.62 27.72 25.07
C SER A 55 -20.41 28.07 26.56
N ASP A 56 -20.10 29.33 26.86
CA ASP A 56 -19.99 29.91 28.21
C ASP A 56 -21.32 30.53 28.71
N PHE A 57 -22.44 30.26 28.00
CA PHE A 57 -23.78 30.78 28.26
C PHE A 57 -23.96 32.31 28.10
N GLN A 58 -23.01 33.00 27.46
CA GLN A 58 -23.19 34.41 27.12
C GLN A 58 -24.03 34.58 25.85
N GLU A 59 -24.95 35.56 25.86
CA GLU A 59 -25.78 35.92 24.71
C GLU A 59 -25.26 37.21 24.05
N ARG A 60 -25.02 37.21 22.74
CA ARG A 60 -24.71 38.44 21.99
C ARG A 60 -25.39 38.50 20.63
N LYS A 61 -25.66 39.72 20.19
CA LYS A 61 -26.14 40.05 18.84
C LYS A 61 -24.96 40.16 17.87
N VAL A 62 -24.95 39.36 16.81
CA VAL A 62 -23.89 39.37 15.79
C VAL A 62 -24.52 39.51 14.39
N PRO A 63 -23.93 40.33 13.48
CA PRO A 63 -24.41 40.44 12.11
C PRO A 63 -24.22 39.11 11.34
N LEU A 64 -25.20 38.70 10.52
CA LEU A 64 -25.15 37.44 9.76
C LEU A 64 -23.87 37.29 8.90
N LYS A 65 -23.30 38.40 8.40
CA LYS A 65 -22.06 38.41 7.61
C LYS A 65 -20.82 37.88 8.34
N ARG A 66 -20.87 37.78 9.67
CA ARG A 66 -19.77 37.26 10.50
C ARG A 66 -19.99 35.82 10.95
N LEU A 67 -21.12 35.22 10.59
CA LEU A 67 -21.39 33.81 10.83
C LEU A 67 -20.67 32.97 9.77
N GLN A 68 -20.00 31.91 10.22
CA GLN A 68 -19.52 30.87 9.34
C GLN A 68 -20.31 29.60 9.60
N GLU A 69 -20.85 28.99 8.53
CA GLU A 69 -21.45 27.67 8.62
C GLU A 69 -20.41 26.69 9.15
N ILE A 70 -20.81 25.92 10.17
CA ILE A 70 -20.13 24.67 10.44
C ILE A 70 -20.43 23.83 9.20
N LYS A 71 -19.42 23.63 8.35
CA LYS A 71 -19.58 22.75 7.19
C LYS A 71 -20.19 21.46 7.71
N PRO A 72 -21.41 21.08 7.29
CA PRO A 72 -21.96 19.82 7.69
C PRO A 72 -20.98 18.76 7.20
N VAL A 73 -20.53 17.92 8.13
CA VAL A 73 -19.94 16.62 7.82
C VAL A 73 -20.86 16.01 6.77
N LYS A 74 -20.40 15.97 5.51
CA LYS A 74 -21.16 15.45 4.38
C LYS A 74 -21.77 14.12 4.81
N ASP A 75 -23.09 14.03 4.67
CA ASP A 75 -23.95 12.90 5.00
C ASP A 75 -23.19 11.57 5.13
N CYS A 76 -22.87 11.26 6.38
CA CYS A 76 -22.52 9.92 6.84
C CYS A 76 -23.72 9.01 6.64
N SER A 77 -23.84 8.44 5.45
CA SER A 77 -24.63 7.24 5.21
C SER A 77 -23.76 6.15 4.59
N ARG A 78 -22.71 5.78 5.34
CA ARG A 78 -22.22 4.41 5.57
C ARG A 78 -20.88 4.45 6.32
N ASN A 79 -20.92 3.96 7.56
CA ASN A 79 -19.78 3.70 8.43
C ASN A 79 -18.48 3.30 7.71
N PHE A 80 -17.54 4.24 7.58
CA PHE A 80 -16.11 3.94 7.62
C PHE A 80 -15.44 5.00 8.51
N ILE A 81 -14.84 4.53 9.60
CA ILE A 81 -14.36 5.26 10.78
C ILE A 81 -12.95 5.84 10.55
N PHE A 82 -12.59 6.21 9.32
CA PHE A 82 -11.24 6.74 9.04
C PHE A 82 -11.34 7.97 8.15
N ASP A 83 -10.82 9.09 8.66
CA ASP A 83 -10.56 10.29 7.87
C ASP A 83 -9.64 9.91 6.71
N ASP A 84 -9.97 10.37 5.50
CA ASP A 84 -9.35 9.96 4.24
C ASP A 84 -7.83 10.22 4.13
N GLU A 85 -7.25 11.01 5.05
CA GLU A 85 -5.82 11.31 5.12
C GLU A 85 -5.00 10.26 5.92
N ASP A 86 -5.64 9.29 6.59
CA ASP A 86 -4.98 8.39 7.55
C ASP A 86 -4.69 6.96 7.06
N LEU A 87 -5.01 6.62 5.80
CA LEU A 87 -4.90 5.24 5.27
C LEU A 87 -3.70 5.03 4.33
N GLU A 88 -2.64 5.83 4.46
CA GLU A 88 -1.38 5.56 3.77
C GLU A 88 -0.56 4.48 4.50
N LYS A 89 -0.11 3.48 3.75
CA LYS A 89 0.87 2.48 4.24
C LYS A 89 2.24 2.74 3.62
N PRO A 90 3.33 2.66 4.40
CA PRO A 90 3.39 2.27 5.81
C PRO A 90 3.07 3.40 6.79
N TYR A 91 2.33 3.05 7.84
CA TYR A 91 2.04 3.93 8.97
C TYR A 91 2.94 3.57 10.15
N PHE A 92 3.86 4.46 10.49
CA PHE A 92 4.71 4.34 11.66
C PHE A 92 4.38 5.48 12.63
N PRO A 93 3.60 5.23 13.71
CA PRO A 93 3.33 6.26 14.69
C PRO A 93 4.67 6.77 15.27
N ASP A 94 4.76 8.08 15.47
CA ASP A 94 5.92 8.78 16.07
C ASP A 94 7.19 8.95 15.21
N ARG A 95 7.19 8.55 13.93
CA ARG A 95 8.32 8.83 13.03
C ARG A 95 8.08 10.08 12.19
N LYS A 96 8.97 11.07 12.34
CA LYS A 96 9.07 12.18 11.37
C LYS A 96 9.35 11.59 9.99
N PHE A 97 8.62 12.08 9.00
CA PHE A 97 8.79 11.65 7.61
C PHE A 97 10.24 11.91 7.15
N PRO A 98 11.01 10.85 6.81
CA PRO A 98 12.46 11.00 6.63
C PRO A 98 12.84 11.79 5.38
N SER A 99 11.98 11.80 4.37
CA SER A 99 12.26 12.41 3.07
C SER A 99 10.97 12.89 2.36
N SER A 100 11.16 13.65 1.29
CA SER A 100 10.09 14.24 0.48
C SER A 100 9.15 13.18 -0.13
N ALA A 101 7.87 13.53 -0.30
CA ALA A 101 6.84 12.66 -0.89
C ALA A 101 7.02 12.54 -2.41
N VAL A 102 8.08 11.86 -2.83
CA VAL A 102 8.44 11.65 -4.24
C VAL A 102 8.53 10.16 -4.52
N ALA A 103 7.93 9.71 -5.63
CA ALA A 103 8.07 8.35 -6.11
C ALA A 103 9.47 8.12 -6.70
N PHE A 104 10.04 6.93 -6.52
CA PHE A 104 11.33 6.58 -7.12
C PHE A 104 11.11 5.88 -8.45
N ARG A 105 11.52 6.53 -9.54
CA ARG A 105 11.34 6.01 -10.91
C ARG A 105 12.33 4.87 -11.16
N LEU A 106 11.81 3.70 -11.51
CA LEU A 106 12.60 2.51 -11.85
C LEU A 106 12.82 2.37 -13.35
N SER A 107 11.85 2.79 -14.16
CA SER A 107 11.95 2.74 -15.62
C SER A 107 11.41 3.99 -16.30
N GLU A 108 11.81 4.18 -17.55
CA GLU A 108 11.25 5.23 -18.40
C GLU A 108 9.76 4.98 -18.69
N ASN A 109 9.34 3.72 -18.67
CA ASN A 109 7.99 3.25 -18.99
C ASN A 109 6.93 3.56 -17.91
N GLY A 110 7.31 4.21 -16.82
CA GLY A 110 6.40 4.68 -15.77
C GLY A 110 6.32 3.78 -14.54
N ASP A 111 7.11 2.71 -14.45
CA ASP A 111 7.19 1.94 -13.22
C ASP A 111 8.00 2.70 -12.17
N SER A 112 7.41 2.85 -11.00
CA SER A 112 8.01 3.57 -9.89
C SER A 112 7.65 2.93 -8.56
N ILE A 113 8.58 2.98 -7.61
CA ILE A 113 8.28 2.70 -6.21
C ILE A 113 7.43 3.87 -5.69
N PRO A 114 6.26 3.62 -5.09
CA PRO A 114 5.39 4.68 -4.62
C PRO A 114 6.07 5.54 -3.55
N TYR A 115 5.70 6.82 -3.48
CA TYR A 115 6.29 7.76 -2.52
C TYR A 115 6.11 7.31 -1.07
N THR A 116 4.99 6.63 -0.79
CA THR A 116 4.63 6.08 0.52
C THR A 116 5.71 5.15 1.05
N ILE A 117 6.25 4.27 0.22
CA ILE A 117 7.36 3.37 0.56
C ILE A 117 8.70 4.10 0.43
N ASN A 118 8.92 4.79 -0.70
CA ASN A 118 10.22 5.38 -1.04
C ASN A 118 10.72 6.37 0.03
N ARG A 119 9.80 7.06 0.71
CA ARG A 119 10.15 8.05 1.73
C ARG A 119 10.92 7.46 2.93
N TYR A 120 10.84 6.14 3.14
CA TYR A 120 11.51 5.42 4.23
C TYR A 120 12.73 4.61 3.77
N LEU A 121 12.93 4.45 2.46
CA LEU A 121 14.05 3.68 1.92
C LEU A 121 15.38 4.45 2.07
N ARG A 122 16.45 3.70 2.25
CA ARG A 122 17.83 4.19 2.12
C ARG A 122 18.29 4.10 0.66
N ASP A 123 19.33 4.85 0.29
CA ASP A 123 19.81 4.89 -1.10
C ASP A 123 20.21 3.49 -1.61
N TYR A 124 20.97 2.74 -0.82
CA TYR A 124 21.33 1.36 -1.15
C TYR A 124 20.11 0.43 -1.31
N GLN A 125 19.00 0.70 -0.59
CA GLN A 125 17.77 -0.09 -0.73
C GLN A 125 17.02 0.24 -2.03
N ARG A 126 17.10 1.49 -2.49
CA ARG A 126 16.56 1.91 -3.80
C ARG A 126 17.34 1.25 -4.92
N GLU A 127 18.68 1.24 -4.81
CA GLU A 127 19.56 0.55 -5.75
C GLU A 127 19.28 -0.96 -5.79
N GLY A 128 19.11 -1.60 -4.62
CA GLY A 128 18.74 -3.01 -4.54
C GLY A 128 17.38 -3.31 -5.18
N ALA A 129 16.36 -2.47 -4.95
CA ALA A 129 15.06 -2.61 -5.61
C ALA A 129 15.14 -2.40 -7.14
N GLN A 130 15.98 -1.45 -7.58
CA GLN A 130 16.24 -1.20 -9.01
C GLN A 130 16.97 -2.38 -9.67
N PHE A 131 17.92 -2.99 -8.98
CA PHE A 131 18.60 -4.20 -9.41
C PHE A 131 17.61 -5.35 -9.63
N LEU A 132 16.74 -5.62 -8.65
CA LEU A 132 15.70 -6.65 -8.75
C LEU A 132 14.75 -6.37 -9.93
N TYR A 133 14.31 -5.12 -10.07
CA TYR A 133 13.42 -4.71 -11.15
C TYR A 133 14.05 -4.88 -12.54
N GLY A 134 15.31 -4.46 -12.71
CA GLY A 134 16.02 -4.59 -13.98
C GLY A 134 16.15 -6.04 -14.44
N HIS A 135 16.49 -6.94 -13.52
CA HIS A 135 16.55 -8.38 -13.79
C HIS A 135 15.18 -8.98 -14.15
N PHE A 136 14.13 -8.57 -13.43
CA PHE A 136 12.77 -9.02 -13.71
C PHE A 136 12.28 -8.62 -15.11
N ILE A 137 12.51 -7.37 -15.53
CA ILE A 137 12.14 -6.89 -16.88
C ILE A 137 12.91 -7.60 -17.98
N GLN A 138 14.18 -7.93 -17.73
CA GLN A 138 15.01 -8.71 -18.66
C GLN A 138 14.62 -10.20 -18.71
N GLY A 139 13.70 -10.66 -17.86
CA GLY A 139 13.32 -12.06 -17.76
C GLY A 139 14.45 -12.96 -17.23
N ARG A 140 15.39 -12.39 -16.47
CA ARG A 140 16.57 -13.09 -15.96
C ARG A 140 16.52 -13.15 -14.43
N GLY A 141 16.83 -14.32 -13.86
CA GLY A 141 16.95 -14.44 -12.41
C GLY A 141 18.15 -13.71 -11.83
N CYS A 142 18.16 -13.53 -10.51
CA CYS A 142 19.24 -12.89 -9.78
C CYS A 142 19.31 -13.35 -8.33
N ILE A 143 20.40 -12.99 -7.63
CA ILE A 143 20.57 -13.22 -6.20
C ILE A 143 20.91 -11.89 -5.54
N LEU A 144 20.13 -11.50 -4.54
CA LEU A 144 20.41 -10.36 -3.67
C LEU A 144 21.21 -10.85 -2.46
N GLY A 145 22.48 -10.44 -2.43
CA GLY A 145 23.52 -10.89 -1.50
C GLY A 145 23.77 -9.99 -0.30
N ASP A 146 22.91 -9.01 -0.04
CA ASP A 146 23.13 -8.02 1.03
C ASP A 146 23.26 -8.67 2.41
N ASP A 147 24.10 -8.09 3.27
CA ASP A 147 24.29 -8.54 4.64
C ASP A 147 22.98 -8.61 5.44
N MET A 148 22.98 -9.46 6.47
CA MET A 148 21.84 -9.58 7.40
C MET A 148 21.59 -8.23 8.10
N GLY A 149 20.33 -7.82 8.18
CA GLY A 149 19.95 -6.54 8.80
C GLY A 149 19.86 -5.34 7.85
N LEU A 150 20.32 -5.45 6.60
CA LEU A 150 20.23 -4.35 5.61
C LEU A 150 18.82 -4.13 5.04
N GLY A 151 17.86 -5.01 5.35
CA GLY A 151 16.47 -4.88 4.92
C GLY A 151 16.20 -5.43 3.52
N LYS A 152 16.75 -6.61 3.18
CA LYS A 152 16.43 -7.32 1.92
C LYS A 152 14.93 -7.46 1.69
N THR A 153 14.17 -7.72 2.75
CA THR A 153 12.71 -7.83 2.72
C THR A 153 12.06 -6.57 2.18
N VAL A 154 12.42 -5.38 2.69
CA VAL A 154 11.81 -4.12 2.21
C VAL A 154 12.21 -3.80 0.76
N GLN A 155 13.42 -4.17 0.34
CA GLN A 155 13.84 -4.01 -1.07
C GLN A 155 12.95 -4.85 -2.01
N VAL A 156 12.68 -6.10 -1.63
CA VAL A 156 11.78 -6.99 -2.37
C VAL A 156 10.35 -6.46 -2.37
N ILE A 157 9.84 -6.00 -1.23
CA ILE A 157 8.49 -5.43 -1.14
C ILE A 157 8.37 -4.18 -2.02
N SER A 158 9.41 -3.33 -2.04
CA SER A 158 9.45 -2.13 -2.89
C SER A 158 9.44 -2.49 -4.38
N PHE A 159 10.20 -3.52 -4.76
CA PHE A 159 10.15 -4.12 -6.10
C PHE A 159 8.74 -4.64 -6.44
N LEU A 160 8.12 -5.41 -5.55
CA LEU A 160 6.76 -5.95 -5.75
C LEU A 160 5.72 -4.84 -5.86
N ALA A 161 5.81 -3.80 -5.03
CA ALA A 161 4.94 -2.63 -5.08
C ALA A 161 5.00 -1.95 -6.45
N ALA A 162 6.20 -1.76 -7.00
CA ALA A 162 6.36 -1.16 -8.31
C ALA A 162 5.79 -2.04 -9.44
N VAL A 163 6.07 -3.35 -9.43
CA VAL A 163 5.64 -4.27 -10.50
C VAL A 163 4.13 -4.55 -10.46
N LEU A 164 3.52 -4.46 -9.28
CA LEU A 164 2.06 -4.56 -9.08
C LEU A 164 1.36 -3.20 -9.15
N HIS A 165 2.09 -2.12 -9.44
CA HIS A 165 1.60 -0.74 -9.51
C HIS A 165 0.83 -0.29 -8.26
N LYS A 166 1.28 -0.71 -7.08
CA LYS A 166 0.71 -0.32 -5.79
C LYS A 166 1.10 1.11 -5.45
N LYS A 167 0.17 1.86 -4.90
CA LYS A 167 0.38 3.23 -4.42
C LYS A 167 0.55 3.30 -2.90
N GLY A 168 0.10 2.30 -2.17
CA GLY A 168 0.03 2.31 -0.71
C GLY A 168 -1.07 3.23 -0.17
N THR A 169 -2.08 3.55 -0.99
CA THR A 169 -3.18 4.47 -0.66
C THR A 169 -4.53 3.74 -0.70
N ARG A 170 -5.60 4.46 -0.36
CA ARG A 170 -6.98 3.95 -0.40
C ARG A 170 -7.38 3.32 -1.74
N GLU A 171 -6.81 3.79 -2.86
CA GLU A 171 -7.05 3.18 -4.18
C GLU A 171 -6.75 1.68 -4.19
N ASP A 172 -5.68 1.24 -3.51
CA ASP A 172 -5.33 -0.17 -3.43
C ASP A 172 -6.33 -0.97 -2.60
N ILE A 173 -6.90 -0.37 -1.55
CA ILE A 173 -7.96 -0.98 -0.73
C ILE A 173 -9.19 -1.21 -1.60
N GLU A 174 -9.60 -0.20 -2.36
CA GLU A 174 -10.77 -0.27 -3.25
C GLU A 174 -10.57 -1.29 -4.36
N ASN A 175 -9.37 -1.39 -4.92
CA ASN A 175 -9.00 -2.41 -5.91
C ASN A 175 -8.97 -3.84 -5.34
N ASN A 176 -8.74 -3.97 -4.03
CA ASN A 176 -8.74 -5.25 -3.34
C ASN A 176 -10.14 -5.68 -2.87
N MET A 177 -11.13 -4.79 -2.89
CA MET A 177 -12.49 -5.11 -2.45
C MET A 177 -13.14 -6.20 -3.33
N PRO A 178 -13.90 -7.13 -2.72
CA PRO A 178 -14.68 -8.11 -3.46
C PRO A 178 -15.68 -7.47 -4.41
N GLU A 179 -15.89 -8.10 -5.58
CA GLU A 179 -16.81 -7.60 -6.61
C GLU A 179 -18.25 -7.36 -6.10
N PHE A 180 -18.72 -8.15 -5.13
CA PHE A 180 -20.06 -7.99 -4.56
C PHE A 180 -20.25 -6.68 -3.77
N LEU A 181 -19.17 -6.10 -3.20
CA LEU A 181 -19.21 -4.79 -2.55
C LEU A 181 -19.10 -3.64 -3.57
N LEU A 182 -18.48 -3.91 -4.72
CA LEU A 182 -18.21 -2.92 -5.78
C LEU A 182 -19.40 -2.67 -6.71
N ARG A 183 -20.47 -3.46 -6.63
CA ARG A 183 -21.68 -3.33 -7.46
C ARG A 183 -22.34 -1.94 -7.41
N ASN A 184 -22.08 -1.17 -6.36
CA ASN A 184 -22.64 0.16 -6.18
C ASN A 184 -21.68 1.31 -6.57
N LEU A 185 -20.43 1.02 -6.97
CA LEU A 185 -19.37 2.04 -7.07
C LEU A 185 -18.62 2.11 -8.42
N LYS A 186 -18.59 1.05 -9.25
CA LYS A 186 -17.73 1.08 -10.46
C LYS A 186 -18.38 1.72 -11.68
N LYS A 187 -17.85 2.89 -12.08
CA LYS A 187 -17.63 3.29 -13.48
C LYS A 187 -16.42 2.50 -14.00
N GLU A 188 -16.67 1.63 -14.97
CA GLU A 188 -15.75 0.82 -15.79
C GLU A 188 -14.68 -0.03 -15.05
N PRO A 189 -14.50 -1.31 -15.44
CA PRO A 189 -13.40 -2.11 -14.92
C PRO A 189 -12.06 -1.53 -15.40
N PRO A 190 -11.02 -1.48 -14.55
CA PRO A 190 -9.68 -1.13 -15.00
C PRO A 190 -9.25 -2.07 -16.14
N PRO A 191 -8.42 -1.59 -17.08
CA PRO A 191 -7.96 -2.39 -18.21
C PRO A 191 -7.36 -3.71 -17.71
N SER A 192 -7.69 -4.79 -18.41
CA SER A 192 -7.33 -6.18 -18.12
C SER A 192 -5.82 -6.42 -18.22
N VAL A 193 -5.03 -5.77 -17.36
CA VAL A 193 -3.63 -6.11 -17.14
C VAL A 193 -3.64 -7.52 -16.53
N ALA A 194 -3.03 -8.47 -17.23
CA ALA A 194 -2.87 -9.83 -16.73
C ALA A 194 -2.29 -9.77 -15.30
N LYS A 195 -3.08 -10.24 -14.34
CA LYS A 195 -2.74 -10.11 -12.93
C LYS A 195 -1.52 -10.97 -12.62
N LYS A 196 -0.38 -10.31 -12.43
CA LYS A 196 0.90 -10.95 -12.08
C LYS A 196 0.78 -11.62 -10.72
N MET A 197 1.38 -12.81 -10.60
CA MET A 197 1.38 -13.60 -9.37
C MET A 197 2.82 -13.91 -8.97
N PHE A 198 3.10 -13.74 -7.69
CA PHE A 198 4.41 -13.95 -7.09
C PHE A 198 4.34 -15.02 -6.02
N LEU A 199 5.35 -15.87 -5.96
CA LEU A 199 5.51 -16.87 -4.91
C LEU A 199 6.74 -16.52 -4.08
N ILE A 200 6.58 -16.40 -2.77
CA ILE A 200 7.68 -16.23 -1.83
C ILE A 200 7.84 -17.52 -1.03
N VAL A 201 9.02 -18.12 -1.12
CA VAL A 201 9.40 -19.32 -0.37
C VAL A 201 10.34 -18.90 0.75
N ALA A 202 9.94 -19.09 1.99
CA ALA A 202 10.75 -18.70 3.15
C ALA A 202 10.77 -19.81 4.21
N PRO A 203 11.76 -19.83 5.12
CA PRO A 203 11.72 -20.69 6.30
C PRO A 203 10.46 -20.42 7.14
N LEU A 204 9.92 -21.46 7.78
CA LEU A 204 8.69 -21.34 8.59
C LEU A 204 8.80 -20.26 9.68
N SER A 205 9.99 -20.11 10.27
CA SER A 205 10.26 -19.14 11.33
C SER A 205 10.08 -17.68 10.91
N VAL A 206 10.24 -17.36 9.62
CA VAL A 206 10.12 -15.98 9.09
C VAL A 206 8.90 -15.79 8.20
N LEU A 207 8.11 -16.83 7.97
CA LEU A 207 6.94 -16.78 7.09
C LEU A 207 5.90 -15.75 7.54
N TYR A 208 5.61 -15.71 8.85
CA TYR A 208 4.67 -14.73 9.42
C TYR A 208 5.28 -13.33 9.43
N ASN A 209 6.59 -13.20 9.66
CA ASN A 209 7.27 -11.91 9.54
C ASN A 209 7.13 -11.34 8.11
N TRP A 210 7.28 -12.17 7.07
CA TRP A 210 7.02 -11.74 5.69
C TRP A 210 5.59 -11.25 5.48
N ARG A 211 4.61 -11.91 6.10
CA ARG A 211 3.20 -11.50 6.04
C ARG A 211 3.00 -10.13 6.69
N ASP A 212 3.56 -9.94 7.87
CA ASP A 212 3.40 -8.71 8.66
C ASP A 212 4.12 -7.53 7.99
N GLU A 213 5.30 -7.76 7.41
CA GLU A 213 6.03 -6.77 6.61
C GLU A 213 5.23 -6.40 5.35
N LEU A 214 4.70 -7.37 4.61
CA LEU A 214 3.86 -7.09 3.45
C LEU A 214 2.63 -6.26 3.84
N ASP A 215 1.99 -6.59 4.97
CA ASP A 215 0.86 -5.79 5.46
C ASP A 215 1.31 -4.40 5.93
N THR A 216 2.49 -4.26 6.53
CA THR A 216 3.00 -2.97 6.99
C THR A 216 3.26 -2.03 5.82
N TRP A 217 3.94 -2.52 4.79
CA TRP A 217 4.48 -1.69 3.70
C TRP A 217 3.48 -1.40 2.57
N GLY A 218 2.35 -2.10 2.49
CA GLY A 218 1.36 -1.82 1.46
C GLY A 218 0.11 -2.69 1.52
N TYR A 219 -0.79 -2.47 0.55
CA TYR A 219 -2.06 -3.18 0.44
C TYR A 219 -1.98 -4.30 -0.62
N PHE A 220 -1.30 -5.38 -0.26
CA PHE A 220 -1.13 -6.56 -1.11
C PHE A 220 -2.18 -7.63 -0.81
N ARG A 221 -2.62 -8.37 -1.84
CA ARG A 221 -3.43 -9.58 -1.65
C ARG A 221 -2.52 -10.78 -1.38
N VAL A 222 -2.21 -10.97 -0.10
CA VAL A 222 -1.30 -12.03 0.38
C VAL A 222 -2.07 -13.28 0.79
N THR A 223 -1.53 -14.46 0.50
CA THR A 223 -2.09 -15.74 0.92
C THR A 223 -1.00 -16.67 1.45
N ILE A 224 -1.21 -17.28 2.63
CA ILE A 224 -0.26 -18.22 3.21
C ILE A 224 -0.67 -19.64 2.85
N LEU A 225 0.16 -20.32 2.06
CA LEU A 225 0.04 -21.73 1.72
C LEU A 225 0.83 -22.57 2.73
N HIS A 226 0.28 -22.70 3.94
CA HIS A 226 0.83 -23.52 5.01
C HIS A 226 -0.26 -23.95 6.00
N GLY A 227 -0.06 -25.10 6.65
CA GLY A 227 -0.96 -25.64 7.68
C GLY A 227 -2.26 -26.26 7.15
N ASN A 228 -3.24 -26.45 8.05
CA ASN A 228 -4.47 -27.21 7.75
C ASN A 228 -5.42 -26.52 6.76
N LYS A 229 -5.26 -25.21 6.53
CA LYS A 229 -6.11 -24.44 5.59
C LYS A 229 -5.54 -24.41 4.18
N LYS A 230 -4.44 -25.11 3.90
CA LYS A 230 -3.71 -25.03 2.63
C LYS A 230 -4.59 -25.26 1.40
N ASP A 231 -5.55 -26.17 1.47
CA ASP A 231 -6.36 -26.55 0.31
C ASP A 231 -7.35 -25.45 -0.07
N ASP A 232 -7.98 -24.79 0.91
CA ASP A 232 -8.84 -23.63 0.69
C ASP A 232 -8.04 -22.45 0.11
N GLU A 233 -6.85 -22.21 0.65
CA GLU A 233 -5.95 -21.16 0.17
C GLU A 233 -5.47 -21.42 -1.25
N LEU A 234 -5.16 -22.67 -1.57
CA LEU A 234 -4.77 -23.08 -2.92
C LEU A 234 -5.89 -22.84 -3.93
N ILE A 235 -7.15 -23.06 -3.54
CA ILE A 235 -8.31 -22.72 -4.38
C ILE A 235 -8.35 -21.21 -4.65
N ARG A 236 -8.08 -20.36 -3.65
CA ARG A 236 -8.03 -18.89 -3.84
C ARG A 236 -6.91 -18.47 -4.79
N VAL A 237 -5.75 -19.12 -4.70
CA VAL A 237 -4.62 -18.89 -5.60
C VAL A 237 -4.97 -19.34 -7.03
N LYS A 238 -5.59 -20.51 -7.20
CA LYS A 238 -6.08 -21.00 -8.51
C LYS A 238 -7.11 -20.08 -9.16
N GLN A 239 -7.95 -19.43 -8.35
CA GLN A 239 -8.89 -18.41 -8.82
C GLN A 239 -8.23 -17.06 -9.18
N ARG A 240 -6.88 -16.97 -9.15
CA ARG A 240 -6.11 -15.73 -9.38
C ARG A 240 -6.57 -14.56 -8.51
N LYS A 241 -7.12 -14.84 -7.33
CA LYS A 241 -7.56 -13.82 -6.35
C LYS A 241 -6.40 -13.29 -5.51
N CYS A 242 -5.28 -14.01 -5.47
CA CYS A 242 -4.05 -13.65 -4.80
C CYS A 242 -3.10 -12.86 -5.73
N GLU A 243 -2.24 -12.02 -5.16
CA GLU A 243 -1.09 -11.39 -5.83
C GLU A 243 0.22 -12.03 -5.36
N ILE A 244 0.33 -12.32 -4.05
CA ILE A 244 1.53 -12.84 -3.42
C ILE A 244 1.17 -14.06 -2.57
N ALA A 245 1.67 -15.23 -2.97
CA ALA A 245 1.57 -16.44 -2.17
C ALA A 245 2.83 -16.63 -1.33
N LEU A 246 2.68 -16.87 -0.03
CA LEU A 246 3.75 -17.22 0.90
C LEU A 246 3.72 -18.72 1.18
N THR A 247 4.85 -19.40 1.07
CA THR A 247 4.94 -20.83 1.40
C THR A 247 6.28 -21.17 2.03
N THR A 248 6.38 -22.38 2.58
CA THR A 248 7.64 -22.91 3.12
C THR A 248 8.27 -23.89 2.16
N TYR A 249 9.56 -24.14 2.33
CA TYR A 249 10.29 -25.16 1.57
C TYR A 249 9.65 -26.55 1.65
N GLU A 250 9.11 -26.90 2.82
CA GLU A 250 8.46 -28.18 3.03
C GLU A 250 7.09 -28.24 2.34
N THR A 251 6.28 -27.20 2.47
CA THR A 251 4.97 -27.16 1.81
C THR A 251 5.10 -27.12 0.28
N LEU A 252 6.08 -26.39 -0.25
CA LEU A 252 6.41 -26.41 -1.67
C LEU A 252 6.74 -27.82 -2.17
N ARG A 253 7.52 -28.59 -1.39
CA ARG A 253 7.85 -29.99 -1.73
C ARG A 253 6.63 -30.89 -1.78
N LEU A 254 5.67 -30.69 -0.87
CA LEU A 254 4.44 -31.48 -0.82
C LEU A 254 3.45 -31.08 -1.93
N CYS A 255 3.51 -29.85 -2.39
CA CYS A 255 2.51 -29.23 -3.29
C CYS A 255 3.07 -28.80 -4.64
N LEU A 256 4.19 -29.39 -5.07
CA LEU A 256 4.89 -28.97 -6.27
C LEU A 256 3.99 -29.04 -7.51
N ASP A 257 3.24 -30.12 -7.68
CA ASP A 257 2.39 -30.33 -8.85
C ASP A 257 1.26 -29.30 -8.93
N GLU A 258 0.67 -28.98 -7.78
CA GLU A 258 -0.37 -27.96 -7.65
C GLU A 258 0.18 -26.56 -7.95
N LEU A 259 1.37 -26.25 -7.46
CA LEU A 259 2.03 -24.97 -7.70
C LEU A 259 2.53 -24.83 -9.13
N ASN A 260 2.92 -25.94 -9.78
CA ASN A 260 3.31 -25.99 -11.19
C ASN A 260 2.12 -25.89 -12.16
N SER A 261 0.88 -26.07 -11.68
CA SER A 261 -0.31 -25.78 -12.47
C SER A 261 -0.59 -24.27 -12.62
N LEU A 262 0.13 -23.44 -11.88
CA LEU A 262 0.00 -21.98 -11.85
C LEU A 262 1.17 -21.32 -12.59
N GLU A 263 0.91 -20.14 -13.14
CA GLU A 263 1.91 -19.32 -13.82
C GLU A 263 2.44 -18.25 -12.87
N TRP A 264 3.68 -18.45 -12.38
CA TRP A 264 4.35 -17.50 -11.50
C TRP A 264 5.21 -16.53 -12.31
N SER A 265 4.93 -15.23 -12.16
CA SER A 265 5.73 -14.16 -12.79
C SER A 265 7.14 -14.14 -12.21
N ALA A 266 7.28 -14.28 -10.89
CA ALA A 266 8.56 -14.57 -10.27
C ALA A 266 8.40 -15.41 -9.01
N VAL A 267 9.43 -16.19 -8.70
CA VAL A 267 9.59 -16.90 -7.43
C VAL A 267 10.73 -16.26 -6.67
N ILE A 268 10.43 -15.79 -5.46
CA ILE A 268 11.40 -15.19 -4.55
C ILE A 268 11.68 -16.19 -3.44
N VAL A 269 12.95 -16.40 -3.13
CA VAL A 269 13.38 -17.40 -2.16
C VAL A 269 14.23 -16.75 -1.09
N ASP A 270 13.73 -16.78 0.13
CA ASP A 270 14.46 -16.31 1.29
C ASP A 270 15.35 -17.41 1.87
N GLU A 271 16.53 -17.03 2.34
CA GLU A 271 17.61 -17.94 2.72
C GLU A 271 17.98 -18.95 1.61
N ALA A 272 18.25 -18.43 0.41
CA ALA A 272 18.59 -19.20 -0.79
C ALA A 272 19.81 -20.13 -0.61
N HIS A 273 20.64 -19.93 0.41
CA HIS A 273 21.71 -20.85 0.80
C HIS A 273 21.18 -22.26 1.15
N ARG A 274 19.88 -22.43 1.39
CA ARG A 274 19.20 -23.75 1.52
C ARG A 274 19.30 -24.59 0.24
N ILE A 275 19.53 -23.97 -0.93
CA ILE A 275 19.66 -24.60 -2.26
C ILE A 275 21.14 -24.88 -2.61
N LYS A 276 21.99 -25.12 -1.60
CA LYS A 276 23.43 -25.30 -1.81
C LYS A 276 23.85 -26.68 -2.32
N ASN A 277 23.02 -27.71 -2.11
CA ASN A 277 23.36 -29.08 -2.48
C ASN A 277 22.51 -29.55 -3.67
N PRO A 278 23.10 -29.88 -4.83
CA PRO A 278 22.36 -30.32 -6.01
C PRO A 278 21.65 -31.67 -5.81
N LYS A 279 22.14 -32.53 -4.91
CA LYS A 279 21.52 -33.83 -4.59
C LYS A 279 20.40 -33.73 -3.55
N ALA A 280 20.20 -32.56 -2.97
CA ALA A 280 19.16 -32.39 -1.96
C ALA A 280 17.79 -32.35 -2.63
N ARG A 281 16.82 -33.08 -2.05
CA ARG A 281 15.45 -33.11 -2.55
C ARG A 281 14.81 -31.72 -2.66
N VAL A 282 15.17 -30.81 -1.76
CA VAL A 282 14.72 -29.40 -1.80
C VAL A 282 15.20 -28.74 -3.09
N THR A 283 16.47 -28.88 -3.45
CA THR A 283 17.03 -28.29 -4.67
C THR A 283 16.37 -28.84 -5.93
N GLU A 284 16.13 -30.15 -6.00
CA GLU A 284 15.41 -30.77 -7.12
C GLU A 284 14.01 -30.17 -7.31
N VAL A 285 13.26 -30.03 -6.21
CA VAL A 285 11.92 -29.41 -6.21
C VAL A 285 12.00 -27.94 -6.65
N MET A 286 12.97 -27.18 -6.12
CA MET A 286 13.15 -25.76 -6.46
C MET A 286 13.52 -25.55 -7.93
N LYS A 287 14.27 -26.47 -8.54
CA LYS A 287 14.60 -26.45 -9.97
C LYS A 287 13.42 -26.89 -10.84
N ALA A 288 12.61 -27.85 -10.36
CA ALA A 288 11.42 -28.34 -11.05
C ALA A 288 10.23 -27.35 -11.03
N LEU A 289 10.29 -26.31 -10.19
CA LEU A 289 9.26 -25.28 -10.11
C LEU A 289 9.26 -24.40 -11.37
N LYS A 290 8.09 -24.31 -12.02
CA LYS A 290 7.84 -23.49 -13.21
C LYS A 290 7.61 -22.04 -12.82
N CYS A 291 8.43 -21.14 -13.34
CA CYS A 291 8.31 -19.69 -13.14
C CYS A 291 9.12 -18.94 -14.21
N ASN A 292 8.79 -17.67 -14.44
CA ASN A 292 9.49 -16.86 -15.44
C ASN A 292 10.83 -16.33 -14.91
N VAL A 293 10.85 -15.85 -13.67
CA VAL A 293 12.04 -15.26 -13.03
C VAL A 293 12.24 -15.86 -11.64
N ARG A 294 13.51 -16.14 -11.28
CA ARG A 294 13.90 -16.64 -9.96
C ARG A 294 14.78 -15.62 -9.25
N ILE A 295 14.39 -15.25 -8.04
CA ILE A 295 15.09 -14.26 -7.21
C ILE A 295 15.49 -14.95 -5.91
N GLY A 296 16.80 -15.06 -5.65
CA GLY A 296 17.31 -15.57 -4.37
C GLY A 296 17.68 -14.43 -3.43
N LEU A 297 17.36 -14.57 -2.14
CA LEU A 297 17.81 -13.66 -1.09
C LEU A 297 18.71 -14.46 -0.15
N THR A 298 19.90 -13.94 0.15
CA THR A 298 20.78 -14.56 1.15
C THR A 298 21.74 -13.53 1.71
N GLY A 299 22.02 -13.60 3.01
CA GLY A 299 23.09 -12.82 3.63
C GLY A 299 24.44 -13.53 3.64
N THR A 300 24.50 -14.80 3.23
CA THR A 300 25.74 -15.59 3.21
C THR A 300 25.80 -16.39 1.92
N ILE A 301 26.30 -15.77 0.85
CA ILE A 301 26.40 -16.41 -0.48
C ILE A 301 27.48 -17.52 -0.48
N LEU A 302 28.59 -17.33 0.23
CA LEU A 302 29.71 -18.26 0.28
C LEU A 302 29.91 -18.77 1.71
N GLN A 303 29.40 -19.97 1.99
CA GLN A 303 29.68 -20.62 3.28
C GLN A 303 30.94 -21.48 3.20
N ASN A 304 31.06 -22.40 2.22
CA ASN A 304 32.18 -23.36 2.23
C ASN A 304 32.76 -23.75 0.86
N ASN A 305 31.98 -23.75 -0.23
CA ASN A 305 32.44 -24.36 -1.50
C ASN A 305 31.89 -23.63 -2.74
N MET A 306 32.74 -23.44 -3.77
CA MET A 306 32.33 -22.90 -5.07
C MET A 306 31.21 -23.70 -5.75
N LYS A 307 31.10 -25.01 -5.45
CA LYS A 307 29.99 -25.85 -5.91
C LYS A 307 28.64 -25.43 -5.32
N GLU A 308 28.63 -24.90 -4.09
CA GLU A 308 27.40 -24.40 -3.46
C GLU A 308 26.92 -23.14 -4.20
N LEU A 309 27.84 -22.21 -4.47
CA LEU A 309 27.56 -21.01 -5.24
C LEU A 309 27.06 -21.35 -6.65
N TRP A 310 27.73 -22.26 -7.34
CA TRP A 310 27.30 -22.74 -8.65
C TRP A 310 25.89 -23.31 -8.60
N CYS A 311 25.55 -24.10 -7.58
CA CYS A 311 24.23 -24.70 -7.44
C CYS A 311 23.11 -23.65 -7.26
N VAL A 312 23.35 -22.62 -6.46
CA VAL A 312 22.37 -21.53 -6.26
C VAL A 312 22.26 -20.65 -7.51
N MET A 313 23.38 -20.37 -8.19
CA MET A 313 23.39 -19.60 -9.44
C MET A 313 22.71 -20.35 -10.59
N ASP A 314 22.95 -21.64 -10.75
CA ASP A 314 22.28 -22.50 -11.72
C ASP A 314 20.76 -22.57 -11.45
N TRP A 315 20.35 -22.53 -10.19
CA TRP A 315 18.94 -22.39 -9.86
C TRP A 315 18.39 -21.01 -10.29
N ALA A 316 19.07 -19.91 -9.96
CA ALA A 316 18.60 -18.56 -10.27
C ALA A 316 18.55 -18.27 -11.78
N VAL A 317 19.60 -18.66 -12.52
CA VAL A 317 19.72 -18.48 -13.97
C VAL A 317 20.15 -19.81 -14.60
N PRO A 318 19.21 -20.70 -14.92
CA PRO A 318 19.54 -21.99 -15.53
C PRO A 318 20.27 -21.84 -16.86
N GLY A 319 21.34 -22.62 -17.05
CA GLY A 319 22.09 -22.66 -18.31
C GLY A 319 23.08 -21.51 -18.53
N LEU A 320 23.36 -20.70 -17.49
CA LEU A 320 24.35 -19.64 -17.57
C LEU A 320 25.81 -20.13 -17.39
N LEU A 321 26.02 -21.23 -16.66
CA LEU A 321 27.32 -21.68 -16.17
C LEU A 321 27.64 -23.12 -16.56
#